data_AF-A0A8C1RA85-F1
#
_entry.id   AF-A0A8C1RA85-F1
#
_cell.length_a   1.000
_cell.length_b   1.000
_cell.length_c   1.000
_cell.angle_alpha   90.00
_cell.angle_beta   90.00
_cell.angle_gamma   90.00
#
_symmetry.space_group_name_H-M   'P 1'
#
loop_
_entity.id
_entity.type
_entity.pdbx_description
1 polymer ?
#
loop_
_entity_poly.entity_id
_entity_poly.type
_entity_poly.pdbx_seq_one_letter_code
_entity_poly.pdbx_strand_id
1 'polypeptide(L)'
;MPRGGKRSHKGRGKQFSNPEEIDRQMKAQREKEENEGAERGSSSESEEESSSDDEPKKKGIEGLIEIENPNRVSQKSKKVVEIDVNAPKELSRREREEIEKQKAKERYMKLHLEGKTDQARADLARLAIIKKQREDAARKRDELRKEKEAEEAKSKR
;
A
#
# COMPACT_ATOMS: atom_id res chain seq x y z
N MET A 1 47.89 11.10 -20.45
CA MET A 1 46.49 11.34 -20.03
C MET A 1 46.15 10.41 -18.88
N PRO A 2 45.91 10.90 -17.64
CA PRO A 2 45.61 10.00 -16.54
C PRO A 2 44.17 9.47 -16.65
N ARG A 3 44.03 8.14 -16.71
CA ARG A 3 42.73 7.44 -16.77
C ARG A 3 42.06 7.48 -15.39
N GLY A 4 40.79 7.88 -15.36
CA GLY A 4 39.99 8.13 -14.16
C GLY A 4 40.04 7.01 -13.13
N GLY A 5 40.42 7.38 -11.89
CA GLY A 5 40.37 6.51 -10.73
C GLY A 5 38.95 6.07 -10.41
N LYS A 6 38.79 4.79 -10.06
CA LYS A 6 37.51 4.21 -9.60
C LYS A 6 37.03 4.96 -8.36
N ARG A 7 35.83 5.55 -8.44
CA ARG A 7 35.15 6.21 -7.32
C ARG A 7 34.89 5.15 -6.24
N SER A 8 35.70 5.16 -5.19
CA SER A 8 35.49 4.35 -3.99
C SER A 8 34.22 4.83 -3.29
N HIS A 9 33.25 3.92 -3.11
CA HIS A 9 32.04 4.18 -2.32
C HIS A 9 32.25 3.96 -0.81
N LYS A 10 33.47 3.63 -0.38
CA LYS A 10 33.77 3.41 1.03
C LYS A 10 33.72 4.75 1.78
N GLY A 11 32.76 4.89 2.69
CA GLY A 11 32.55 6.11 3.47
C GLY A 11 31.48 7.06 2.92
N ARG A 12 30.82 6.73 1.80
CA ARG A 12 29.65 7.49 1.35
C ARG A 12 28.46 7.14 2.25
N GLY A 13 28.03 8.09 3.08
CA GLY A 13 26.87 7.91 3.96
C GLY A 13 25.65 7.44 3.17
N LYS A 14 24.90 6.49 3.74
CA LYS A 14 23.67 5.96 3.12
C LYS A 14 22.73 7.13 2.85
N GLN A 15 22.61 7.51 1.59
CA GLN A 15 21.59 8.47 1.17
C GLN A 15 20.28 7.70 1.16
N PHE A 16 19.36 8.05 2.04
CA PHE A 16 17.99 7.56 1.96
C PHE A 16 17.34 8.33 0.81
N SER A 17 16.91 7.63 -0.24
CA SER A 17 16.14 8.24 -1.32
C SER A 17 14.83 8.79 -0.77
N ASN A 18 14.40 9.94 -1.31
CA ASN A 18 13.11 10.52 -0.94
C ASN A 18 11.98 9.55 -1.34
N PRO A 19 10.88 9.48 -0.57
CA PRO A 19 9.78 8.54 -0.84
C PRO A 19 9.19 8.73 -2.25
N GLU A 20 9.05 9.98 -2.70
CA GLU A 20 8.58 10.30 -4.05
C GLU A 20 9.49 9.78 -5.16
N GLU A 21 10.81 9.70 -4.89
CA GLU A 21 11.79 9.21 -5.85
C GLU A 21 11.76 7.69 -5.97
N ILE A 22 11.48 6.98 -4.86
CA ILE A 22 11.26 5.54 -4.83
C ILE A 22 9.99 5.20 -5.63
N ASP A 23 8.90 5.92 -5.41
CA ASP A 23 7.64 5.69 -6.11
C ASP A 23 7.78 5.94 -7.61
N ARG A 24 8.51 6.99 -8.01
CA ARG A 24 8.81 7.25 -9.43
C ARG A 24 9.65 6.14 -10.05
N GLN A 25 10.63 5.59 -9.33
CA GLN A 25 11.44 4.46 -9.81
C GLN A 25 10.60 3.19 -9.98
N MET A 26 9.76 2.86 -8.99
CA MET A 26 8.87 1.70 -9.06
C MET A 26 7.86 1.82 -10.20
N LYS A 27 7.31 3.03 -10.42
CA LYS A 27 6.40 3.30 -11.53
C LYS A 27 7.09 3.13 -12.88
N ALA A 28 8.29 3.68 -13.03
CA ALA A 28 9.08 3.54 -14.26
C ALA A 28 9.50 2.09 -14.55
N GLN A 29 9.69 1.24 -13.52
CA GLN A 29 9.93 -0.18 -13.70
C GLN A 29 8.68 -0.91 -14.20
N ARG A 30 7.52 -0.66 -13.59
CA ARG A 30 6.23 -1.24 -14.02
C ARG A 30 5.88 -0.88 -15.45
N GLU A 31 6.04 0.39 -15.84
CA GLU A 31 5.77 0.84 -17.21
C GLU A 31 6.71 0.18 -18.24
N LYS A 32 7.93 -0.19 -17.86
CA LYS A 32 8.84 -0.93 -18.73
C LYS A 32 8.43 -2.40 -18.86
N GLU A 33 8.08 -3.04 -17.75
CA GLU A 33 7.59 -4.43 -17.76
C GLU A 33 6.29 -4.58 -18.55
N GLU A 34 5.39 -3.58 -18.47
CA GLU A 34 4.14 -3.55 -19.24
C GLU A 34 4.39 -3.42 -20.75
N ASN A 35 5.33 -2.55 -21.16
CA ASN A 35 5.71 -2.42 -22.57
C ASN A 35 6.47 -3.65 -23.10
N GLU A 36 7.34 -4.28 -22.30
CA GLU A 36 8.00 -5.54 -22.68
C GLU A 36 7.03 -6.72 -22.75
N GLY A 37 5.94 -6.70 -21.96
CA GLY A 37 4.85 -7.68 -22.02
C GLY A 37 4.00 -7.56 -23.28
N ALA A 38 3.82 -6.36 -23.82
CA ALA A 38 3.06 -6.12 -25.04
C ALA A 38 3.77 -6.63 -26.31
N GLU A 39 5.10 -6.55 -26.38
CA GLU A 39 5.90 -7.04 -27.52
C GLU A 39 5.94 -8.58 -27.63
N ARG A 40 5.74 -9.32 -26.52
CA ARG A 40 5.66 -10.80 -26.54
C ARG A 40 4.27 -11.36 -26.84
N GLY A 41 3.25 -10.51 -26.96
CA GLY A 41 1.85 -10.90 -27.16
C GLY A 41 1.39 -11.09 -28.61
N SER A 42 2.24 -10.81 -29.61
CA SER A 42 1.81 -10.73 -31.03
C SER A 42 2.11 -11.99 -31.88
N SER A 43 2.46 -13.13 -31.29
CA SER A 43 2.81 -14.35 -32.05
C SER A 43 2.00 -15.58 -31.61
N SER A 44 0.68 -15.44 -31.48
CA SER A 44 -0.20 -16.59 -31.26
C SER A 44 -1.57 -16.37 -31.92
N GLU A 45 -1.58 -16.52 -33.24
CA GLU A 45 -2.79 -16.65 -34.07
C GLU A 45 -2.44 -17.68 -35.17
N SER A 46 -2.98 -18.88 -35.05
CA SER A 46 -3.23 -19.85 -36.15
C SER A 46 -3.85 -21.12 -35.56
N GLU A 47 -5.18 -21.15 -35.60
CA GLU A 47 -6.04 -22.25 -36.05
C GLU A 47 -5.46 -23.69 -36.05
N GLU A 48 -6.05 -24.58 -35.25
CA GLU A 48 -6.47 -25.89 -35.78
C GLU A 48 -7.58 -26.50 -34.90
N GLU A 49 -8.74 -26.64 -35.52
CA GLU A 49 -9.87 -27.44 -35.04
C GLU A 49 -9.46 -28.92 -35.05
N SER A 50 -9.58 -29.62 -33.92
CA SER A 50 -9.55 -31.09 -33.93
C SER A 50 -10.44 -31.64 -32.82
N SER A 51 -11.67 -31.89 -33.22
CA SER A 51 -12.61 -32.80 -32.58
C SER A 51 -12.01 -34.21 -32.53
N SER A 52 -11.64 -34.72 -31.35
CA SER A 52 -11.73 -36.14 -31.04
C SER A 52 -11.49 -36.37 -29.54
N ASP A 53 -12.40 -37.11 -28.93
CA ASP A 53 -12.28 -37.90 -27.68
C ASP A 53 -10.84 -38.05 -27.16
N ASP A 54 -10.44 -37.22 -26.19
CA ASP A 54 -9.10 -37.23 -25.60
C ASP A 54 -9.21 -37.43 -24.09
N GLU A 55 -9.32 -38.70 -23.67
CA GLU A 55 -8.56 -39.07 -22.48
C GLU A 55 -7.07 -38.92 -22.83
N PRO A 56 -6.28 -38.18 -22.04
CA PRO A 56 -4.89 -37.95 -22.37
C PRO A 56 -4.21 -39.31 -22.45
N LYS A 57 -3.78 -39.70 -23.66
CA LYS A 57 -3.06 -40.96 -23.89
C LYS A 57 -1.81 -40.94 -23.03
N LYS A 58 -1.88 -41.60 -21.86
CA LYS A 58 -0.76 -41.74 -20.93
C LYS A 58 0.36 -42.44 -21.68
N LYS A 59 1.52 -41.79 -21.77
CA LYS A 59 2.63 -42.31 -22.56
C LYS A 59 3.35 -43.39 -21.75
N GLY A 60 3.49 -44.58 -22.32
CA GLY A 60 4.26 -45.67 -21.73
C GLY A 60 3.65 -46.26 -20.45
N ILE A 61 4.48 -46.48 -19.43
CA ILE A 61 4.17 -47.26 -18.22
C ILE A 61 3.27 -46.47 -17.24
N GLU A 62 3.13 -45.16 -17.43
CA GLU A 62 2.31 -44.28 -16.59
C GLU A 62 0.81 -44.64 -16.56
N GLY A 63 0.32 -45.35 -17.58
CA GLY A 63 -1.04 -45.89 -17.61
C GLY A 63 -1.20 -47.24 -16.93
N LEU A 64 -0.09 -47.96 -16.71
CA LEU A 64 -0.07 -49.33 -16.20
C LEU A 64 0.13 -49.38 -14.68
N ILE A 65 0.71 -48.34 -14.08
CA ILE A 65 0.90 -48.24 -12.63
C ILE A 65 -0.25 -47.45 -12.02
N GLU A 66 -0.99 -48.10 -11.12
CA GLU A 66 -2.03 -47.47 -10.31
C GLU A 66 -1.37 -46.55 -9.27
N ILE A 67 -1.64 -45.25 -9.37
CA ILE A 67 -1.09 -44.26 -8.44
C ILE A 67 -2.02 -44.15 -7.23
N GLU A 68 -1.73 -44.91 -6.17
CA GLU A 68 -2.42 -44.89 -4.87
C GLU A 68 -2.01 -43.69 -3.98
N ASN A 69 -1.66 -42.55 -4.57
CA ASN A 69 -1.31 -41.39 -3.76
C ASN A 69 -2.60 -40.73 -3.24
N PRO A 70 -2.90 -40.76 -1.93
CA PRO A 70 -4.14 -40.21 -1.38
C PRO A 70 -4.26 -38.69 -1.53
N ASN A 71 -3.13 -37.99 -1.71
CA ASN A 71 -3.10 -36.54 -1.97
C ASN A 71 -3.14 -36.21 -3.47
N ARG A 72 -3.31 -37.20 -4.35
CA ARG A 72 -3.37 -36.96 -5.79
C ARG A 72 -4.70 -36.33 -6.18
N VAL A 73 -4.65 -35.04 -6.47
CA VAL A 73 -5.79 -34.31 -7.02
C VAL A 73 -5.89 -34.66 -8.51
N SER A 74 -6.91 -35.44 -8.89
CA SER A 74 -7.23 -35.68 -10.30
C SER A 74 -7.97 -34.47 -10.86
N GLN A 75 -7.43 -33.87 -11.92
CA GLN A 75 -8.13 -32.79 -12.61
C GLN A 75 -9.23 -33.40 -13.49
N LYS A 76 -10.48 -33.26 -13.05
CA LYS A 76 -11.66 -33.58 -13.85
C LYS A 76 -12.13 -32.28 -14.52
N SER A 77 -12.26 -32.28 -15.83
CA SER A 77 -12.86 -31.17 -16.57
C SER A 77 -14.35 -31.05 -16.16
N LYS A 78 -14.72 -29.91 -15.59
CA LYS A 78 -16.13 -29.59 -15.29
C LYS A 78 -16.76 -28.92 -16.51
N LYS A 79 -18.01 -29.24 -16.79
CA LYS A 79 -18.77 -28.61 -17.86
C LYS A 79 -19.10 -27.15 -17.47
N VAL A 80 -18.98 -26.24 -18.42
CA VAL A 80 -19.15 -24.78 -18.21
C VAL A 80 -20.50 -24.43 -17.57
N VAL A 81 -21.55 -25.21 -17.85
CA VAL A 81 -22.91 -25.03 -17.32
C VAL A 81 -23.01 -25.27 -15.79
N GLU A 82 -22.09 -26.05 -15.22
CA GLU A 82 -22.08 -26.40 -13.79
C GLU A 82 -21.21 -25.44 -12.95
N ILE A 83 -20.58 -24.45 -13.58
CA ILE A 83 -19.74 -23.47 -12.90
C ILE A 83 -20.63 -22.33 -12.41
N ASP A 84 -20.97 -22.34 -11.11
CA ASP A 84 -21.67 -21.24 -10.46
C ASP A 84 -20.70 -20.05 -10.24
N VAL A 85 -20.77 -19.07 -11.13
CA VAL A 85 -19.91 -17.87 -11.15
C VAL A 85 -20.27 -16.89 -10.02
N ASN A 86 -21.44 -17.06 -9.40
CA ASN A 86 -21.93 -16.19 -8.32
C ASN A 86 -21.59 -16.70 -6.92
N ALA A 87 -20.98 -17.88 -6.78
CA ALA A 87 -20.51 -18.36 -5.49
C ALA A 87 -19.44 -17.41 -4.94
N PRO A 88 -19.52 -16.98 -3.66
CA PRO A 88 -18.56 -16.08 -3.07
C PRO A 88 -17.17 -16.70 -3.17
N LYS A 89 -16.34 -16.12 -4.05
CA LYS A 89 -14.98 -16.58 -4.27
C LYS A 89 -14.24 -16.44 -2.95
N GLU A 90 -13.94 -17.56 -2.32
CA GLU A 90 -13.14 -17.59 -1.12
C GLU A 90 -11.76 -17.00 -1.47
N LEU A 91 -11.58 -15.73 -1.13
CA LEU A 91 -10.34 -14.98 -1.35
C LEU A 91 -9.17 -15.84 -0.87
N SER A 92 -8.12 -15.91 -1.70
CA SER A 92 -6.95 -16.72 -1.38
C SER A 92 -6.37 -16.29 -0.03
N ARG A 93 -5.68 -17.19 0.69
CA ARG A 93 -5.06 -16.85 2.00
C ARG A 93 -4.27 -15.53 1.94
N ARG A 94 -3.58 -15.28 0.82
CA ARG A 94 -2.83 -14.04 0.56
C ARG A 94 -3.73 -12.81 0.46
N GLU A 95 -4.83 -12.91 -0.27
CA GLU A 95 -5.79 -11.80 -0.44
C GLU A 95 -6.50 -11.46 0.87
N ARG A 96 -6.82 -12.46 1.71
CA ARG A 96 -7.41 -12.22 3.04
C ARG A 96 -6.46 -11.44 3.94
N GLU A 97 -5.20 -11.87 4.01
CA GLU A 97 -4.18 -11.18 4.82
C GLU A 97 -3.88 -9.76 4.31
N GLU A 98 -3.89 -9.53 2.99
CA GLU A 98 -3.70 -8.21 2.42
C GLU A 98 -4.87 -7.26 2.73
N ILE A 99 -6.11 -7.72 2.63
CA ILE A 99 -7.29 -6.93 2.99
C ILE A 99 -7.30 -6.62 4.49
N GLU A 100 -6.96 -7.58 5.34
CA GLU A 100 -6.85 -7.35 6.78
C GLU A 100 -5.75 -6.34 7.10
N LYS A 101 -4.60 -6.41 6.42
CA LYS A 101 -3.52 -5.44 6.54
C LYS A 101 -3.93 -4.05 6.09
N GLN A 102 -4.71 -3.93 5.02
CA GLN A 102 -5.27 -2.66 4.56
C GLN A 102 -6.26 -2.11 5.59
N LYS A 103 -7.23 -2.91 6.04
CA LYS A 103 -8.20 -2.53 7.08
C LYS A 103 -7.53 -2.12 8.39
N ALA A 104 -6.46 -2.80 8.80
CA ALA A 104 -5.70 -2.45 9.98
C ALA A 104 -5.00 -1.10 9.84
N LYS A 105 -4.40 -0.82 8.68
CA LYS A 105 -3.82 0.50 8.38
C LYS A 105 -4.88 1.59 8.36
N GLU A 106 -6.01 1.37 7.70
CA GLU A 106 -7.12 2.32 7.67
C GLU A 106 -7.66 2.59 9.08
N ARG A 107 -7.83 1.55 9.89
CA ARG A 107 -8.25 1.70 11.30
C ARG A 107 -7.24 2.51 12.09
N TYR A 108 -5.94 2.26 11.93
CA TYR A 108 -4.90 3.03 12.58
C TYR A 108 -4.94 4.50 12.15
N MET A 109 -5.03 4.76 10.84
CA MET A 109 -5.13 6.12 10.30
C MET A 109 -6.39 6.83 10.80
N LYS A 110 -7.53 6.12 10.83
CA LYS A 110 -8.79 6.63 11.38
C LYS A 110 -8.65 6.99 12.86
N LEU A 111 -8.09 6.12 13.68
CA LEU A 111 -7.84 6.40 15.10
C LEU A 111 -6.84 7.55 15.30
N HIS A 112 -5.88 7.69 14.41
CA HIS A 112 -4.92 8.79 14.44
C HIS A 112 -5.59 10.13 14.11
N LEU A 113 -6.42 10.17 13.07
CA LEU A 113 -7.22 11.33 12.70
C LEU A 113 -8.24 11.70 13.80
N GLU A 114 -8.85 10.70 14.43
CA GLU A 114 -9.73 10.88 15.60
C GLU A 114 -8.97 11.38 16.85
N GLY A 115 -7.64 11.43 16.81
CA GLY A 115 -6.85 11.89 17.95
C GLY A 115 -6.72 10.88 19.07
N LYS A 116 -6.97 9.59 18.82
CA LYS A 116 -6.95 8.52 19.84
C LYS A 116 -5.58 7.85 19.99
N THR A 117 -4.72 7.92 18.96
CA THR A 117 -3.33 7.47 19.07
C THR A 117 -2.56 8.34 20.06
N ASP A 118 -1.56 7.78 20.74
CA ASP A 118 -0.78 8.54 21.73
C ASP A 118 -0.08 9.76 21.10
N GLN A 119 0.38 9.61 19.85
CA GLN A 119 0.97 10.68 19.06
C GLN A 119 -0.03 11.83 18.82
N ALA A 120 -1.21 11.52 18.29
CA ALA A 120 -2.22 12.55 18.01
C ALA A 120 -2.76 13.18 19.30
N ARG A 121 -2.88 12.42 20.39
CA ARG A 121 -3.19 12.98 21.72
C ARG A 121 -2.13 13.96 22.20
N ALA A 122 -0.85 13.64 22.04
CA ALA A 122 0.25 14.54 22.40
C ALA A 122 0.23 15.82 21.57
N ASP A 123 -0.01 15.72 20.26
CA ASP A 123 -0.11 16.88 19.38
C ASP A 123 -1.30 17.77 19.71
N LEU A 124 -2.48 17.17 19.98
CA LEU A 124 -3.66 17.91 20.45
C LEU A 124 -3.40 18.59 21.80
N ALA A 125 -2.74 17.91 22.74
CA ALA A 125 -2.37 18.49 24.03
C ALA A 125 -1.41 19.67 23.85
N ARG A 126 -0.42 19.55 22.96
CA ARG A 126 0.51 20.64 22.62
C ARG A 126 -0.22 21.84 22.02
N LEU A 127 -1.15 21.60 21.09
CA LEU A 127 -1.98 22.65 20.52
C LEU A 127 -2.88 23.31 21.58
N ALA A 128 -3.44 22.54 22.51
CA ALA A 128 -4.25 23.06 23.61
C ALA A 128 -3.43 23.98 24.53
N ILE A 129 -2.17 23.62 24.83
CA ILE A 129 -1.27 24.49 25.62
C ILE A 129 -1.01 25.81 24.89
N ILE A 130 -0.72 25.77 23.58
CA ILE A 130 -0.51 26.99 22.79
C ILE A 130 -1.77 27.86 22.75
N LYS A 131 -2.95 27.25 22.58
CA LYS A 131 -4.23 27.97 22.62
C LYS A 131 -4.44 28.68 23.96
N LYS A 132 -4.21 27.98 25.08
CA LYS A 132 -4.28 28.57 26.43
C LYS A 132 -3.31 29.74 26.59
N GLN A 133 -2.06 29.56 26.20
CA GLN A 133 -1.06 30.64 26.28
C GLN A 133 -1.45 31.87 25.45
N ARG A 134 -2.04 31.66 24.27
CA ARG A 134 -2.53 32.76 23.42
C ARG A 134 -3.74 33.47 24.04
N GLU A 135 -4.68 32.71 24.59
CA GLU A 135 -5.86 33.25 25.28
C GLU A 135 -5.45 34.03 26.53
N ASP A 136 -4.57 33.48 27.36
CA ASP A 136 -4.06 34.16 28.56
C ASP A 136 -3.28 35.43 28.20
N ALA A 137 -2.49 35.40 27.12
CA ALA A 137 -1.79 36.59 26.63
C ALA A 137 -2.75 37.66 26.08
N ALA A 138 -3.83 37.26 25.41
CA ALA A 138 -4.87 38.17 24.94
C ALA A 138 -5.62 38.80 26.12
N ARG A 139 -6.06 37.99 27.10
CA ARG A 139 -6.69 38.46 28.33
C ARG A 139 -5.81 39.46 29.08
N LYS A 140 -4.53 39.13 29.30
CA LYS A 140 -3.57 40.05 29.92
C LYS A 140 -3.42 41.36 29.14
N ARG A 141 -3.42 41.33 27.81
CA ARG A 141 -3.36 42.55 26.98
C ARG A 141 -4.63 43.39 27.12
N ASP A 142 -5.80 42.76 27.17
CA ASP A 142 -7.07 43.47 27.31
C ASP A 142 -7.26 44.05 28.72
N GLU A 143 -6.83 43.34 29.76
CA GLU A 143 -6.79 43.81 31.14
C GLU A 143 -5.86 45.03 31.28
N LEU A 144 -4.63 44.94 30.78
CA LEU A 144 -3.68 46.06 30.80
C LEU A 144 -4.19 47.27 30.00
N ARG A 145 -4.95 47.07 28.91
CA ARG A 145 -5.59 48.17 28.17
C ARG A 145 -6.70 48.83 29.00
N LYS A 146 -7.57 48.04 29.63
CA LYS A 146 -8.65 48.55 30.49
C LYS A 146 -8.11 49.29 31.72
N GLU A 147 -7.04 48.81 32.34
CA GLU A 147 -6.38 49.49 33.46
C GLU A 147 -5.81 50.85 33.02
N LYS A 148 -5.11 50.90 31.88
CA LYS A 148 -4.59 52.15 31.31
C LYS A 148 -5.71 53.13 30.96
N GLU A 149 -6.78 52.68 30.33
CA GLU A 149 -7.94 53.53 30.02
C GLU A 149 -8.62 54.06 31.29
N ALA A 150 -8.73 53.22 32.34
CA ALA A 150 -9.27 53.64 33.63
C ALA A 150 -8.35 54.64 34.35
N GLU A 151 -7.03 54.49 34.26
CA GLU A 151 -6.05 55.45 34.79
C GLU A 151 -6.08 56.77 34.00
N GLU A 152 -6.16 56.74 32.68
CA GLU A 152 -6.31 57.92 31.83
C GLU A 152 -7.64 58.65 32.07
N ALA A 153 -8.73 57.92 32.31
CA ALA A 153 -10.01 58.51 32.66
C ALA A 153 -10.01 59.14 34.06
N LYS A 154 -9.23 58.59 35.00
CA LYS A 154 -9.03 59.18 36.34
C LYS A 154 -8.11 60.40 36.29
N SER A 155 -7.11 60.44 35.42
CA SER A 155 -6.19 61.59 35.30
C SER A 155 -6.76 62.75 34.49
N LYS A 156 -7.78 62.52 33.66
CA LYS A 156 -8.54 63.56 32.94
C LYS A 156 -9.72 64.16 33.74
N ARG A 157 -9.99 63.67 34.96
CA ARG A 157 -11.04 64.16 35.86
C ARG A 157 -10.45 65.06 36.93
#